data_AF-A0A842N283-F1
#
_entry.id   AF-A0A842N283-F1
#
_cell.length_a   1.000
_cell.length_b   1.000
_cell.length_c   1.000
_cell.angle_alpha   90.00
_cell.angle_beta   90.00
_cell.angle_gamma   90.00
#
_symmetry.space_group_name_H-M   'P 1'
#
loop_
_entity.id
_entity.type
_entity.pdbx_description
1 polymer ?
#
loop_
_entity_poly.entity_id
_entity_poly.type
_entity_poly.pdbx_seq_one_letter_code
_entity_poly.pdbx_strand_id
1 'polypeptide(L)'
;AIAALFGTVAYFPTLVEVPVAKMFLEMGMHSGPLMSYLLVDPGVSLQTLLVVNTIIGPRRTLMYAVYMLGFGIIAGYMYGMFLV
;
A
#
# COMPACT_ATOMS: atom_id res chain seq x y z
N ALA A 1 9.33 -2.32 0.07
CA ALA A 1 8.72 -3.56 0.62
C ALA A 1 8.12 -3.34 2.01
N ILE A 2 8.90 -2.91 3.02
CA ILE A 2 8.40 -2.71 4.40
C ILE A 2 7.26 -1.68 4.47
N ALA A 3 7.36 -0.55 3.77
CA ALA A 3 6.29 0.46 3.72
C ALA A 3 4.99 -0.07 3.09
N ALA A 4 5.08 -0.90 2.04
CA ALA A 4 3.92 -1.56 1.44
C ALA A 4 3.26 -2.54 2.41
N LEU A 5 4.06 -3.37 3.10
CA LEU A 5 3.57 -4.30 4.11
C LEU A 5 2.89 -3.58 5.28
N PHE A 6 3.45 -2.44 5.71
CA PHE A 6 2.83 -1.61 6.72
C PHE A 6 1.44 -1.15 6.26
N GLY A 7 1.30 -0.68 5.03
CA GLY A 7 -0.01 -0.29 4.48
C GLY A 7 -1.00 -1.45 4.34
N THR A 8 -0.53 -2.69 4.15
CA THR A 8 -1.46 -3.86 4.15
C THR A 8 -2.01 -4.20 5.52
N VAL A 9 -1.26 -3.91 6.59
CA VAL A 9 -1.67 -4.24 7.97
C VAL A 9 -2.42 -3.06 8.58
N ALA A 10 -1.97 -1.85 8.31
CA ALA A 10 -2.66 -0.64 8.68
C ALA A 10 -3.95 -0.51 7.87
N TYR A 11 -4.97 0.06 8.49
CA TYR A 11 -6.17 0.52 7.79
C TYR A 11 -6.35 1.97 8.16
N PHE A 12 -6.12 2.86 7.19
CA PHE A 12 -6.43 4.27 7.32
C PHE A 12 -7.54 4.63 6.32
N PRO A 13 -8.57 5.38 6.76
CA PRO A 13 -9.42 6.07 5.81
C PRO A 13 -8.55 6.96 4.92
N THR A 14 -8.88 7.10 3.64
CA THR A 14 -8.13 7.93 2.68
C THR A 14 -7.91 9.36 3.15
N LEU A 15 -8.82 9.90 3.97
CA LEU A 15 -8.70 11.23 4.59
C LEU A 15 -7.55 11.33 5.61
N VAL A 16 -7.18 10.21 6.24
CA VAL A 16 -6.12 10.11 7.25
C VAL A 16 -4.80 9.65 6.64
N GLU A 17 -4.86 8.84 5.59
CA GLU A 17 -3.68 8.32 4.88
C GLU A 17 -2.77 9.43 4.33
N VAL A 18 -3.33 10.47 3.70
CA VAL A 18 -2.55 11.58 3.12
C VAL A 18 -1.79 12.37 4.19
N PRO A 19 -2.42 12.79 5.32
CA PRO A 19 -1.69 13.33 6.46
C PRO A 19 -0.59 12.41 7.01
N VAL A 20 -0.84 11.11 7.14
CA VAL A 20 0.14 10.14 7.64
C VAL A 20 1.32 10.00 6.70
N ALA A 21 1.08 9.95 5.40
CA ALA A 21 2.12 9.98 4.37
C ALA A 21 2.98 11.25 4.49
N LYS A 22 2.35 12.42 4.66
CA LYS A 22 3.07 13.67 4.88
C LYS A 22 3.93 13.62 6.16
N MET A 23 3.42 13.06 7.26
CA MET A 23 4.21 12.85 8.47
C MET A 23 5.42 11.94 8.23
N PHE A 24 5.26 10.85 7.48
CA PHE A 24 6.39 9.98 7.12
C PHE A 24 7.44 10.70 6.28
N LEU A 25 7.03 11.54 5.32
CA LEU A 25 7.95 12.41 4.57
C LEU A 25 8.70 13.37 5.50
N GLU A 26 8.01 14.03 6.42
CA GLU A 26 8.61 14.95 7.41
C GLU A 26 9.59 14.24 8.35
N MET A 27 9.37 12.96 8.64
CA MET A 27 10.30 12.10 9.40
C MET A 27 11.46 11.55 8.56
N GLY A 28 11.58 11.92 7.29
CA GLY A 28 12.69 11.56 6.41
C GLY A 28 12.47 10.28 5.58
N MET A 29 11.23 9.81 5.45
CA MET A 29 10.93 8.68 4.55
C MET A 29 11.15 9.10 3.09
N HIS A 30 11.86 8.28 2.32
CA HIS A 30 12.08 8.54 0.90
C HIS A 30 10.76 8.46 0.10
N SER A 31 10.64 9.27 -0.94
CA SER A 31 9.41 9.41 -1.73
C SER A 31 9.01 8.13 -2.50
N GLY A 32 9.98 7.26 -2.82
CA GLY A 32 9.73 5.93 -3.43
C GLY A 32 8.95 4.97 -2.52
N PRO A 33 9.45 4.65 -1.31
CA PRO A 33 8.69 3.92 -0.28
C PRO A 33 7.36 4.57 0.08
N LEU A 34 7.29 5.90 0.12
CA LEU A 34 6.03 6.64 0.31
C LEU A 34 5.01 6.35 -0.79
N MET A 35 5.43 6.42 -2.05
CA MET A 35 4.56 6.12 -3.18
C MET A 35 4.07 4.67 -3.13
N SER A 36 4.94 3.74 -2.75
CA SER A 36 4.55 2.34 -2.54
C SER A 36 3.52 2.16 -1.42
N TYR A 37 3.61 2.95 -0.35
CA TYR A 37 2.62 2.94 0.74
C TYR A 37 1.28 3.48 0.25
N LEU A 38 1.26 4.66 -0.37
CA LEU A 38 0.06 5.32 -0.88
C LEU A 38 -0.72 4.49 -1.91
N LEU A 39 -0.01 3.64 -2.67
CA LEU A 39 -0.65 2.77 -3.67
C LEU A 39 -1.27 1.50 -3.05
N VAL A 40 -0.78 1.06 -1.89
CA VAL A 40 -1.13 -0.25 -1.31
C VAL A 40 -2.10 -0.12 -0.14
N ASP A 41 -1.98 0.94 0.67
CA ASP A 41 -2.69 1.11 1.95
C ASP A 41 -4.23 0.98 1.83
N PRO A 42 -4.93 1.72 0.94
CA PRO A 42 -6.39 1.61 0.88
C PRO A 42 -6.86 0.30 0.20
N GLY A 43 -6.09 -0.21 -0.76
CA GLY A 43 -6.47 -1.35 -1.61
C GLY A 43 -6.22 -2.72 -0.97
N VAL A 44 -5.20 -2.85 -0.12
CA VAL A 44 -4.73 -4.16 0.40
C VAL A 44 -4.75 -4.21 1.92
N SER A 45 -5.38 -3.23 2.59
CA SER A 45 -5.59 -3.30 4.04
C SER A 45 -6.23 -4.64 4.45
N LEU A 46 -5.91 -5.13 5.64
CA LEU A 46 -6.48 -6.37 6.17
C LEU A 46 -8.01 -6.35 6.14
N GLN A 47 -8.62 -5.21 6.44
CA GLN A 47 -10.07 -5.03 6.41
C GLN A 47 -10.61 -5.17 4.99
N THR A 48 -9.98 -4.53 4.02
CA THR A 48 -10.33 -4.67 2.59
C THR A 48 -10.21 -6.13 2.16
N LEU A 49 -9.13 -6.82 2.54
CA LEU A 49 -8.94 -8.23 2.19
C LEU A 49 -9.99 -9.15 2.83
N LEU A 50 -10.41 -8.89 4.07
CA LEU A 50 -11.48 -9.66 4.72
C LEU A 50 -12.83 -9.48 3.99
N VAL A 51 -13.15 -8.25 3.58
CA VAL A 51 -14.38 -7.97 2.80
C VAL A 51 -14.29 -8.57 1.40
N VAL A 52 -13.16 -8.44 0.70
CA VAL A 52 -12.97 -9.04 -0.62
C VAL A 52 -13.06 -10.57 -0.54
N ASN A 53 -12.51 -11.18 0.52
CA ASN A 53 -12.62 -12.62 0.76
C ASN A 53 -14.06 -13.12 0.84
N THR A 54 -14.99 -12.34 1.39
CA THR A 54 -16.40 -12.75 1.46
C THR A 54 -17.09 -12.70 0.09
N ILE A 55 -16.54 -11.95 -0.87
CA ILE A 55 -17.12 -11.75 -2.22
C ILE A 55 -16.53 -12.72 -3.25
N ILE A 56 -15.20 -12.84 -3.32
CA ILE A 56 -14.51 -13.59 -4.40
C ILE A 56 -13.84 -14.89 -3.92
N GLY A 57 -13.85 -15.15 -2.61
CA GLY A 57 -13.26 -16.33 -1.99
C GLY A 57 -11.73 -16.29 -1.82
N PRO A 58 -11.18 -17.19 -0.99
CA PRO A 58 -9.84 -17.04 -0.42
C PRO A 58 -8.70 -17.13 -1.44
N ARG A 59 -8.80 -18.02 -2.44
CA ARG A 59 -7.76 -18.16 -3.46
C ARG A 59 -7.64 -16.89 -4.31
N ARG A 60 -8.78 -16.25 -4.65
CA ARG A 60 -8.79 -15.04 -5.49
C ARG A 60 -8.36 -13.82 -4.69
N THR A 61 -8.75 -13.72 -3.42
CA THR A 61 -8.27 -12.67 -2.51
C THR A 61 -6.76 -12.72 -2.30
N LEU A 62 -6.18 -13.91 -2.16
CA LEU A 62 -4.73 -14.05 -2.05
C LEU A 62 -4.04 -13.56 -3.33
N MET A 63 -4.52 -13.97 -4.51
CA MET A 63 -3.98 -13.47 -5.78
C MET A 63 -4.12 -11.95 -5.90
N TYR A 64 -5.28 -11.39 -5.53
CA TYR A 64 -5.51 -9.95 -5.51
C TYR A 64 -4.49 -9.21 -4.63
N ALA A 65 -4.27 -9.70 -3.40
CA ALA A 65 -3.30 -9.11 -2.47
C ALA A 65 -1.89 -9.14 -3.04
N VAL A 66 -1.46 -10.28 -3.60
CA VAL A 66 -0.13 -10.44 -4.20
C VAL A 66 0.05 -9.52 -5.40
N TYR A 67 -0.94 -9.42 -6.28
CA TYR A 67 -0.86 -8.52 -7.43
C TYR A 67 -0.74 -7.06 -6.99
N MET A 68 -1.62 -6.58 -6.11
CA MET A 68 -1.56 -5.19 -5.65
C MET A 68 -0.27 -4.86 -4.92
N LEU A 69 0.20 -5.74 -4.02
CA LEU A 69 1.49 -5.58 -3.35
C LEU A 69 2.64 -5.51 -4.35
N GLY A 70 2.66 -6.42 -5.32
CA GLY A 70 3.68 -6.44 -6.37
C GLY A 70 3.70 -5.15 -7.19
N PHE A 71 2.53 -4.71 -7.68
CA PHE A 71 2.41 -3.47 -8.46
C PHE A 71 2.82 -2.24 -7.64
N GLY A 72 2.36 -2.12 -6.39
CA GLY A 72 2.70 -0.98 -5.54
C GLY A 72 4.19 -0.89 -5.23
N ILE A 73 4.84 -2.03 -4.97
CA ILE A 73 6.29 -2.08 -4.73
C ILE A 73 7.06 -1.68 -6.00
N ILE A 74 6.72 -2.26 -7.16
CA ILE A 74 7.37 -1.95 -8.43
C ILE A 74 7.20 -0.47 -8.78
N ALA A 75 5.98 0.06 -8.66
CA ALA A 75 5.70 1.46 -8.92
C ALA A 75 6.47 2.40 -7.98
N GLY A 76 6.56 2.08 -6.69
CA GLY A 76 7.36 2.87 -5.74
C GLY A 76 8.86 2.83 -6.01
N TYR A 77 9.40 1.68 -6.44
CA TYR A 77 10.79 1.58 -6.88
C TYR A 77 11.04 2.39 -8.15
N MET A 78 10.18 2.27 -9.16
CA MET A 78 10.28 3.05 -10.39
C MET A 78 10.20 4.55 -10.11
N TYR A 79 9.26 4.98 -9.26
CA TYR A 79 9.12 6.37 -8.85
C TYR A 79 10.39 6.88 -8.15
N GLY A 80 10.92 6.12 -7.19
CA GLY A 80 12.14 6.51 -6.48
C GLY A 80 13.44 6.45 -7.29
N MET A 81 13.44 5.80 -8.47
CA MET A 81 14.65 5.63 -9.29
C MET A 81 14.67 6.53 -10.53
N PHE A 82 13.50 6.88 -11.07
CA PHE A 82 13.39 7.64 -12.33
C PHE A 82 12.81 9.04 -12.18
N LEU A 83 12.03 9.30 -11.13
CA LEU A 83 11.26 10.56 -10.98
C LEU A 83 11.73 11.44 -9.82
N VAL A 84 12.58 10.90 -8.93
CA VAL A 84 13.16 11.57 -7.76
C VAL A 84 14.68 11.45 -7.85
#